data_AF-A0A023DXY3-F1
#
_entry.id   AF-A0A023DXY3-F1
#
_cell.length_a   1.000
_cell.length_b   1.000
_cell.length_c   1.000
_cell.angle_alpha   90.00
_cell.angle_beta   90.00
_cell.angle_gamma   90.00
#
_symmetry.space_group_name_H-M   'P 1'
#
loop_
_entity.id
_entity.type
_entity.pdbx_description
1 polymer ?
#
loop_
_entity_poly.entity_id
_entity_poly.type
_entity_poly.pdbx_seq_one_letter_code
_entity_poly.pdbx_strand_id
1 'polypeptide(L)'
;MKENVQRELYSNFKNKEKELMKVTVKVSRVSKVVKGGKRFNFSALVVVGDGKGRCGFGSGKAKEVASAVKKATDQASKHLVRVPLKDGRTFFHDTLGKYGAGEVCIRSAKKEKE
;
A
#
# COMPACT_ATOMS: atom_id res chain seq x y z
N MET A 1 -20.15 21.29 -25.38
CA MET A 1 -20.62 20.14 -24.56
C MET A 1 -19.57 19.06 -24.32
N LYS A 2 -18.71 18.67 -25.29
CA LYS A 2 -17.73 17.58 -25.10
C LYS A 2 -16.56 17.91 -24.15
N GLU A 3 -16.13 19.17 -24.07
CA GLU A 3 -15.00 19.57 -23.20
C GLU A 3 -15.31 19.55 -21.69
N ASN A 4 -16.56 19.80 -21.29
CA ASN A 4 -16.95 19.78 -19.87
C ASN A 4 -17.04 18.36 -19.32
N VAL A 5 -17.54 17.42 -20.12
CA VAL A 5 -17.61 15.99 -19.76
C VAL A 5 -16.21 15.40 -19.58
N GLN A 6 -15.26 15.78 -20.43
CA GLN A 6 -13.86 15.34 -20.29
C GLN A 6 -13.17 15.90 -19.04
N ARG A 7 -13.49 17.14 -18.63
CA ARG A 7 -12.97 17.74 -17.38
C ARG A 7 -13.54 17.09 -16.12
N GLU A 8 -14.84 16.79 -16.10
CA GLU A 8 -15.49 16.10 -14.97
C GLU A 8 -15.03 14.65 -14.81
N LEU A 9 -14.80 13.93 -15.92
CA LEU A 9 -14.22 12.60 -15.87
C LEU A 9 -12.80 12.63 -15.28
N TYR A 10 -11.95 13.58 -15.72
CA TYR A 10 -10.59 13.72 -15.19
C TYR A 10 -10.55 14.14 -13.72
N SER A 11 -11.46 15.01 -13.27
CA SER A 11 -11.52 15.43 -11.86
C SER A 11 -11.94 14.28 -10.94
N ASN A 12 -12.90 13.46 -11.37
CA ASN A 12 -13.36 12.29 -10.62
C ASN A 12 -12.29 11.20 -10.50
N PHE A 13 -11.49 10.96 -11.55
CA PHE A 13 -10.35 10.04 -11.46
C PHE A 13 -9.28 10.53 -10.47
N LYS A 14 -8.98 11.84 -10.45
CA LYS A 14 -7.98 12.43 -9.55
C LYS A 14 -8.43 12.48 -8.08
N ASN A 15 -9.74 12.57 -7.82
CA ASN A 15 -10.29 12.55 -6.46
C ASN A 15 -10.28 11.14 -5.85
N LYS A 16 -10.40 10.08 -6.65
CA LYS A 16 -10.35 8.69 -6.15
C LYS A 16 -9.01 8.32 -5.52
N GLU A 17 -7.91 8.90 -6.01
CA GLU A 17 -6.57 8.73 -5.41
C GLU A 17 -6.39 9.49 -4.09
N LYS A 18 -7.22 10.51 -3.81
CA LYS A 18 -7.09 11.39 -2.64
C LYS A 18 -7.62 10.78 -1.34
N GLU A 19 -8.54 9.82 -1.41
CA GLU A 19 -9.12 9.19 -0.21
C GLU A 19 -8.27 8.05 0.36
N LEU A 20 -7.26 7.59 -0.36
CA LEU A 20 -6.40 6.49 0.09
C LEU A 20 -5.26 7.02 0.95
N MET A 21 -5.22 6.60 2.22
CA MET A 21 -4.10 6.83 3.12
C MET A 21 -2.92 5.97 2.68
N LYS A 22 -1.72 6.55 2.66
CA LYS A 22 -0.47 5.86 2.32
C LYS A 22 0.51 5.91 3.47
N VAL A 23 1.14 4.78 3.75
CA VAL A 23 2.16 4.65 4.79
C VAL A 23 3.39 3.97 4.19
N THR A 24 4.55 4.61 4.34
CA THR A 24 5.83 4.04 3.93
C THR A 24 6.34 3.14 5.06
N VAL A 25 6.38 1.83 4.82
CA VAL A 25 6.80 0.84 5.83
C VAL A 25 8.31 0.79 5.91
N LYS A 26 8.98 0.69 4.76
CA LYS A 26 10.44 0.54 4.71
C LYS A 26 11.01 1.15 3.45
N VAL A 27 12.12 1.86 3.62
CA VAL A 27 12.98 2.29 2.52
C VAL A 27 14.36 1.67 2.72
N SER A 28 14.95 1.14 1.67
CA SER A 28 16.27 0.51 1.72
C SER A 28 17.08 0.85 0.49
N ARG A 29 18.36 1.17 0.68
CA ARG A 29 19.31 1.32 -0.41
C ARG A 29 19.80 -0.07 -0.82
N VAL A 30 19.60 -0.41 -2.09
CA VAL A 30 20.04 -1.68 -2.69
C VAL A 30 21.13 -1.40 -3.72
N SER A 31 22.07 -2.33 -3.89
CA SER A 31 23.20 -2.15 -4.80
C SER A 31 23.37 -3.33 -5.74
N LYS A 32 23.75 -3.07 -6.99
CA LYS A 32 24.18 -4.06 -7.97
C LYS A 32 25.64 -3.81 -8.31
N VAL A 33 26.49 -4.82 -8.10
CA VAL A 33 27.91 -4.74 -8.45
C VAL A 33 28.07 -4.89 -9.97
N VAL A 34 28.96 -4.10 -10.55
CA VAL A 34 29.36 -4.12 -11.96
C VAL A 34 30.88 -4.00 -12.05
N LYS A 35 31.47 -4.26 -13.23
CA LYS A 35 32.94 -4.25 -13.43
C LYS A 35 33.64 -2.97 -12.97
N GLY A 36 32.95 -1.82 -12.98
CA GLY A 36 33.48 -0.52 -12.57
C GLY A 36 32.95 0.04 -11.24
N GLY A 37 32.31 -0.77 -10.38
CA GLY A 37 31.85 -0.33 -9.06
C GLY A 37 30.46 -0.85 -8.68
N LYS A 38 29.72 -0.08 -7.87
CA LYS A 38 28.37 -0.44 -7.40
C LYS A 38 27.34 0.56 -7.90
N ARG A 39 26.33 0.09 -8.64
CA ARG A 39 25.14 0.87 -8.99
C ARG A 39 24.13 0.80 -7.85
N PHE A 40 23.81 1.94 -7.28
CA PHE A 40 22.83 2.05 -6.19
C PHE A 40 21.44 2.36 -6.73
N ASN A 41 20.43 1.83 -6.05
CA ASN A 41 19.02 2.18 -6.21
C ASN A 41 18.38 2.17 -4.82
N PHE A 42 17.17 2.71 -4.72
CA PHE A 42 16.33 2.61 -3.55
C PHE A 42 15.15 1.70 -3.82
N SER A 43 14.85 0.85 -2.85
CA SER A 43 13.64 0.04 -2.77
C SER A 43 12.75 0.62 -1.68
N ALA A 44 11.46 0.80 -1.98
CA ALA A 44 10.46 1.27 -1.03
C ALA A 44 9.30 0.26 -0.95
N LEU A 45 8.86 -0.06 0.26
CA LEU A 45 7.65 -0.81 0.55
C LEU A 45 6.61 0.16 1.11
N VAL A 46 5.46 0.23 0.46
CA VAL A 46 4.37 1.15 0.80
C VAL A 46 3.08 0.36 0.96
N VAL A 47 2.29 0.72 1.96
CA VAL A 47 0.94 0.21 2.19
C VAL A 47 -0.03 1.35 1.94
N VAL A 48 -1.14 1.05 1.26
CA VAL A 48 -2.20 1.99 0.91
C VAL A 48 -3.54 1.42 1.39
N GLY A 49 -4.43 2.25 1.92
CA GLY A 49 -5.75 1.80 2.33
C GLY A 49 -6.71 2.94 2.71
N ASP A 50 -7.98 2.61 2.85
CA ASP A 50 -9.06 3.55 3.18
C ASP A 50 -9.49 3.51 4.65
N GLY A 51 -8.86 2.65 5.46
CA GLY A 51 -9.21 2.43 6.87
C GLY A 51 -10.58 1.74 7.07
N LYS A 52 -11.31 1.44 6.00
CA LYS A 52 -12.65 0.83 6.01
C LYS A 52 -12.62 -0.63 5.55
N GLY A 53 -11.45 -1.27 5.67
CA GLY A 53 -11.24 -2.65 5.29
C GLY A 53 -10.78 -2.85 3.85
N ARG A 54 -10.42 -1.82 3.08
CA ARG A 54 -9.65 -1.99 1.84
C ARG A 54 -8.21 -1.58 2.06
N CYS A 55 -7.29 -2.47 1.74
CA CYS A 55 -5.87 -2.20 1.82
C CYS A 55 -5.10 -2.94 0.73
N GLY A 56 -3.92 -2.43 0.40
CA GLY A 56 -3.02 -3.02 -0.57
C GLY A 56 -1.59 -2.63 -0.23
N PHE A 57 -0.63 -3.41 -0.72
CA PHE A 57 0.78 -3.12 -0.56
C PHE A 57 1.47 -3.14 -1.93
N GLY A 58 2.59 -2.43 -2.02
CA GLY A 58 3.35 -2.32 -3.25
C GLY A 58 4.82 -2.07 -2.95
N SER A 59 5.67 -2.49 -3.87
CA SER A 59 7.12 -2.33 -3.76
C SER A 59 7.66 -1.61 -4.99
N GLY A 60 8.43 -0.55 -4.80
CA GLY A 60 8.96 0.25 -5.89
C GLY A 60 10.47 0.32 -5.84
N LYS A 61 11.12 0.24 -7.00
CA LYS A 61 12.58 0.43 -7.14
C LYS A 61 12.90 1.54 -8.13
N ALA A 62 13.74 2.49 -7.73
CA ALA A 62 14.20 3.59 -8.57
C ALA A 62 15.59 4.10 -8.13
N LYS A 63 16.17 5.02 -8.90
CA LYS A 63 17.43 5.68 -8.55
C LYS A 63 17.28 6.65 -7.37
N GLU A 64 16.10 7.22 -7.22
CA GLU A 64 15.73 8.18 -6.18
C GLU A 64 14.65 7.63 -5.27
N VAL A 65 14.59 8.13 -4.03
CA VAL A 65 13.61 7.69 -3.03
C VAL A 65 12.19 8.09 -3.42
N ALA A 66 11.95 9.35 -3.80
CA ALA A 66 10.61 9.84 -4.15
C ALA A 66 10.01 9.07 -5.34
N SER A 67 10.84 8.83 -6.36
CA SER A 67 10.47 8.03 -7.52
C SER A 67 10.16 6.56 -7.16
N ALA A 68 10.88 5.98 -6.19
CA ALA A 68 10.61 4.62 -5.72
C ALA A 68 9.28 4.54 -4.96
N VAL A 69 9.00 5.51 -4.08
CA VAL A 69 7.74 5.59 -3.31
C VAL A 69 6.55 5.79 -4.23
N LYS A 70 6.67 6.63 -5.26
CA LYS A 70 5.60 6.83 -6.26
C LYS A 70 5.26 5.53 -6.97
N LYS A 71 6.27 4.82 -7.51
CA LYS A 71 6.07 3.49 -8.14
C LYS A 71 5.43 2.48 -7.19
N ALA A 72 5.85 2.45 -5.92
CA ALA A 72 5.27 1.57 -4.92
C ALA A 72 3.78 1.91 -4.66
N THR A 73 3.44 3.20 -4.58
CA THR A 73 2.06 3.69 -4.37
C THR A 73 1.17 3.33 -5.57
N ASP A 74 1.67 3.54 -6.79
CA ASP A 74 0.94 3.21 -8.02
C ASP A 74 0.67 1.70 -8.13
N GLN A 75 1.64 0.87 -7.69
CA GLN A 75 1.46 -0.57 -7.64
C GLN A 75 0.46 -0.99 -6.54
N ALA A 76 0.57 -0.42 -5.34
CA ALA A 76 -0.31 -0.75 -4.23
C ALA A 76 -1.78 -0.40 -4.54
N SER A 77 -2.02 0.75 -5.20
CA SER A 77 -3.36 1.22 -5.54
C SER A 77 -4.06 0.33 -6.57
N LYS A 78 -3.30 -0.40 -7.40
CA LYS A 78 -3.83 -1.38 -8.36
C LYS A 78 -4.24 -2.70 -7.71
N HIS A 79 -3.61 -3.06 -6.59
CA HIS A 79 -3.80 -4.35 -5.92
C HIS A 79 -4.43 -4.16 -4.53
N LEU A 80 -5.59 -3.51 -4.48
CA LEU A 80 -6.37 -3.38 -3.25
C LEU A 80 -7.18 -4.67 -3.01
N VAL A 81 -7.03 -5.20 -1.80
CA VAL A 81 -7.79 -6.34 -1.28
C VAL A 81 -8.82 -5.84 -0.28
N ARG A 82 -10.01 -6.44 -0.31
CA ARG A 82 -11.05 -6.20 0.70
C ARG A 82 -10.92 -7.21 1.82
N VAL A 83 -10.66 -6.72 3.03
CA VAL A 83 -10.59 -7.49 4.26
C VAL A 83 -11.95 -7.43 4.97
N PRO A 84 -12.56 -8.57 5.30
CA PRO A 84 -13.81 -8.61 6.04
C PRO A 84 -13.55 -8.23 7.51
N LEU A 85 -14.13 -7.10 7.95
CA LEU A 85 -14.07 -6.63 9.32
C LEU A 85 -15.44 -6.75 9.99
N LYS A 86 -15.44 -7.26 11.22
CA LYS A 86 -16.60 -7.25 12.12
C LYS A 86 -16.81 -5.85 12.66
N ASP A 87 -18.03 -5.32 12.51
CA ASP A 87 -18.44 -3.97 12.91
C ASP A 87 -17.54 -2.85 12.36
N GLY A 88 -16.81 -3.12 11.27
CA GLY A 88 -15.82 -2.20 10.69
C GLY A 88 -14.56 -1.96 11.53
N ARG A 89 -14.32 -2.73 12.60
CA ARG A 89 -13.21 -2.49 13.55
C ARG A 89 -12.30 -3.69 13.77
N THR A 90 -12.86 -4.89 13.99
CA THR A 90 -12.09 -6.06 14.44
C THR A 90 -12.27 -7.26 13.51
N PHE A 91 -11.52 -8.34 13.75
CA PHE A 91 -11.64 -9.59 13.00
C PHE A 91 -12.69 -10.51 13.64
N PHE A 92 -13.25 -11.42 12.84
CA PHE A 92 -14.29 -12.34 13.30
C PHE A 92 -13.76 -13.42 14.25
N HIS A 93 -12.56 -13.93 13.98
CA HIS A 93 -11.88 -14.97 14.75
C HIS A 93 -10.37 -14.75 14.72
N ASP A 94 -9.69 -15.37 15.68
CA ASP A 94 -8.24 -15.36 15.73
C ASP A 94 -7.68 -16.15 14.54
N THR A 95 -6.73 -15.56 13.83
CA THR A 95 -6.17 -16.11 12.60
C THR A 95 -4.65 -16.12 12.67
N LEU A 96 -4.03 -17.22 12.27
CA LEU A 96 -2.59 -17.31 12.06
C LEU A 96 -2.30 -17.18 10.56
N GLY A 97 -1.55 -16.15 10.20
CA GLY A 97 -1.09 -15.91 8.83
C GLY A 97 0.36 -16.35 8.69
N LYS A 98 0.64 -17.29 7.78
CA LYS A 98 2.01 -17.72 7.45
C LYS A 98 2.34 -17.36 6.01
N TYR A 99 3.48 -16.70 5.82
CA TYR A 99 4.02 -16.40 4.50
C TYR A 99 5.54 -16.55 4.50
N GLY A 100 6.04 -17.55 3.78
CA GLY A 100 7.46 -17.96 3.83
C GLY A 100 7.84 -18.39 5.25
N ALA A 101 8.89 -17.76 5.79
CA ALA A 101 9.34 -17.95 7.17
C ALA A 101 8.70 -16.97 8.18
N GLY A 102 7.82 -16.07 7.72
CA GLY A 102 7.09 -15.15 8.58
C GLY A 102 5.79 -15.76 9.09
N GLU A 103 5.54 -15.61 10.38
CA GLU A 103 4.28 -15.98 11.03
C GLU A 103 3.71 -14.74 11.75
N VAL A 104 2.41 -14.50 11.56
CA VAL A 104 1.69 -13.38 12.15
C VAL A 104 0.45 -13.92 12.84
N CYS A 105 0.35 -13.69 14.15
CA CYS A 105 -0.85 -13.98 14.92
C CYS A 105 -1.74 -12.74 14.97
N ILE A 106 -2.94 -12.85 14.41
CA ILE A 106 -3.98 -11.83 14.46
C ILE A 106 -5.03 -12.31 15.44
N ARG A 107 -5.23 -11.55 16.53
CA ARG A 107 -6.27 -11.85 17.52
C ARG A 107 -7.41 -10.87 17.41
N SER A 108 -8.63 -11.41 17.51
CA SER A 108 -9.85 -10.64 17.62
C SER A 108 -9.88 -9.94 18.97
N ALA A 109 -10.21 -8.65 18.94
CA ALA A 109 -10.28 -7.83 20.15
C ALA A 109 -11.74 -7.69 20.56
N LYS A 110 -12.06 -8.07 21.80
CA LYS A 110 -13.36 -7.77 22.41
C LYS A 110 -13.48 -6.25 22.58
N LYS A 111 -14.68 -5.69 22.44
CA LYS A 111 -14.93 -4.31 22.87
C LYS A 111 -14.67 -4.28 24.39
N GLU A 112 -13.82 -3.36 24.84
CA GLU A 112 -13.79 -3.01 26.25
C GLU A 112 -15.19 -2.56 26.64
N LYS A 113 -15.69 -3.11 27.74
CA LYS A 113 -16.91 -2.63 28.38
C LYS A 113 -16.52 -1.33 29.08
N GLU A 114 -17.20 -0.23 28.76
CA GLU A 114 -17.41 0.85 29.73
C GLU A 114 -18.16 0.30 30.95
#